data_AF-A0A3L7TIV2-F1
#
_entry.id   AF-A0A3L7TIV2-F1
#
_cell.length_a   1.000
_cell.length_b   1.000
_cell.length_c   1.000
_cell.angle_alpha   90.00
_cell.angle_beta   90.00
_cell.angle_gamma   90.00
#
_symmetry.space_group_name_H-M   'P 1'
#
loop_
_entity.id
_entity.type
_entity.pdbx_description
1 polymer ?
#
loop_
_entity_poly.entity_id
_entity_poly.type
_entity_poly.pdbx_seq_one_letter_code
_entity_poly.pdbx_strand_id
1 'polypeptide(L)'
;MSVTMNTPTSGNRLLWISLMVFGMVGLSLNAFARKDGMAHGYVEVKEVERVQVTVVQSAGAGAASADAELKWVAPTDPKIASGEYTRVAGVAPRAWTVESLVPAKEAAMMMTARDAGDLTVERVEPSAINTFGIWIAAFLTLGIFSFLYRDNPWYKVAESVLIGVSAAYWMINAFWSTLVPNLFGALAPTLVRAVASPDLPVSSSPNSDFWLAVVPLILGFMLLWRLAPKGGWISIWPIAFIIGTTAGLKLVSGIEADLMAQAVATMQPLVVLNPADSATATASSFSFSAISFWGSIGSVVSVVGVLSVLTYFFFSLEHKGAVGKTARVGVWFLMITFGSAFGLTVMGRITLLAQRFEFLFTDWLNIG
;
A
#
# COMPACT_ATOMS: atom_id res chain seq x y z
N MET A 1 -1.19 40.48 -28.82
CA MET A 1 -1.26 41.36 -27.63
C MET A 1 -0.50 40.65 -26.52
N SER A 2 0.81 40.91 -26.42
CA SER A 2 1.73 40.24 -25.49
C SER A 2 1.57 40.84 -24.10
N VAL A 3 0.89 40.12 -23.21
CA VAL A 3 0.85 40.46 -21.78
C VAL A 3 2.23 40.17 -21.21
N THR A 4 3.01 41.23 -21.01
CA THR A 4 4.27 41.21 -20.30
C THR A 4 4.00 40.78 -18.85
N MET A 5 4.34 39.52 -18.54
CA MET A 5 4.32 39.01 -17.18
C MET A 5 5.35 39.78 -16.36
N ASN A 6 4.86 40.68 -15.51
CA ASN A 6 5.65 41.34 -14.49
C ASN A 6 6.16 40.26 -13.53
N THR A 7 7.44 39.91 -13.65
CA THR A 7 8.10 39.00 -12.71
C THR A 7 8.27 39.76 -11.39
N PRO A 8 7.81 39.23 -10.25
CA PRO A 8 8.04 39.89 -8.97
C PRO A 8 9.55 39.98 -8.74
N THR A 9 10.03 41.19 -8.47
CA THR A 9 11.42 41.51 -8.16
C THR A 9 11.94 40.60 -7.04
N SER A 10 13.23 40.24 -7.09
CA SER A 10 13.89 39.34 -6.13
C SER A 10 13.66 39.74 -4.66
N GLY A 11 13.55 41.05 -4.39
CA GLY A 11 13.24 41.59 -3.07
C GLY A 11 11.87 41.18 -2.53
N ASN A 12 10.84 41.10 -3.40
CA ASN A 12 9.49 40.71 -2.98
C ASN A 12 9.45 39.21 -2.61
N ARG A 13 10.22 38.37 -3.31
CA ARG A 13 10.34 36.93 -2.98
C ARG A 13 10.97 36.71 -1.61
N LEU A 14 12.05 37.44 -1.29
CA LEU A 14 12.71 37.36 0.02
C LEU A 14 11.81 37.86 1.15
N LEU A 15 11.02 38.90 0.89
CA LEU A 15 10.08 39.45 1.88
C LEU A 15 8.94 38.46 2.19
N TRP A 16 8.38 37.79 1.18
CA TRP A 16 7.37 36.74 1.39
C TRP A 16 7.94 35.49 2.09
N ILE A 17 9.17 35.08 1.75
CA ILE A 17 9.85 33.98 2.45
C ILE A 17 10.10 34.37 3.92
N SER A 18 10.61 35.59 4.15
CA SER A 18 10.82 36.14 5.50
C SER A 18 9.52 36.19 6.29
N LEU A 19 8.43 36.67 5.71
CA LEU A 19 7.14 36.80 6.39
C LEU A 19 6.50 35.43 6.71
N MET A 20 6.67 34.45 5.83
CA MET A 20 6.25 33.07 6.07
C MET A 20 7.12 32.40 7.15
N VAL A 21 8.44 32.58 7.13
CA VAL A 21 9.33 32.05 8.18
C VAL A 21 9.05 32.73 9.52
N PHE A 22 8.80 34.04 9.53
CA PHE A 22 8.39 34.74 10.76
C PHE A 22 7.00 34.32 11.23
N GLY A 23 6.06 34.08 10.31
CA GLY A 23 4.75 33.52 10.62
C GLY A 23 4.86 32.09 11.16
N MET A 24 5.77 31.28 10.62
CA MET A 24 6.08 29.90 11.02
C MET A 24 6.70 29.86 12.42
N VAL A 25 7.67 30.74 12.69
CA VAL A 25 8.31 30.90 14.00
C VAL A 25 7.33 31.50 15.01
N GLY A 26 6.50 32.47 14.59
CA GLY A 26 5.46 33.07 15.43
C GLY A 26 4.33 32.10 15.80
N LEU A 27 3.85 31.30 14.85
CA LEU A 27 2.86 30.24 15.10
C LEU A 27 3.44 29.12 15.97
N SER A 28 4.67 28.69 15.72
CA SER A 28 5.32 27.65 16.54
C SER A 28 5.60 28.14 17.96
N LEU A 29 6.08 29.38 18.14
CA LEU A 29 6.27 29.98 19.48
C LEU A 29 4.94 30.17 20.22
N ASN A 30 3.88 30.60 19.54
CA ASN A 30 2.54 30.75 20.14
C ASN A 30 1.87 29.38 20.41
N ALA A 31 2.22 28.35 19.64
CA ALA A 31 1.77 26.97 19.87
C ALA A 31 2.37 26.36 21.13
N PHE A 32 3.68 26.53 21.35
CA PHE A 32 4.33 26.08 22.59
C PHE A 32 3.84 26.83 23.83
N ALA A 33 3.25 28.02 23.66
CA ALA A 33 2.71 28.82 24.75
C ALA A 33 1.25 28.47 25.14
N ARG A 34 0.47 27.77 24.29
CA ARG A 34 -0.91 27.38 24.59
C ARG A 34 -1.00 25.88 24.92
N LYS A 35 -1.33 25.58 26.19
CA LYS A 35 -1.50 24.21 26.73
C LYS A 35 -2.48 23.34 25.95
N ASP A 36 -3.49 23.93 25.32
CA ASP A 36 -4.59 23.20 24.67
C ASP A 36 -4.74 23.51 23.17
N GLY A 37 -3.79 24.23 22.56
CA GLY A 37 -4.05 24.94 21.30
C GLY A 37 -3.59 24.29 19.99
N MET A 38 -2.49 23.53 19.97
CA MET A 38 -1.92 22.97 18.74
C MET A 38 -1.13 21.67 18.99
N ALA A 39 -1.05 20.83 17.95
CA ALA A 39 -0.60 19.45 17.93
C ALA A 39 0.47 19.06 18.94
N HIS A 40 0.09 18.25 19.92
CA HIS A 40 0.99 17.35 20.65
C HIS A 40 0.79 15.95 20.07
N GLY A 41 1.88 15.34 19.61
CA GLY A 41 1.87 13.94 19.21
C GLY A 41 1.83 13.06 20.45
N TYR A 42 0.82 12.21 20.55
CA TYR A 42 0.66 11.27 21.63
C TYR A 42 1.00 9.86 21.15
N VAL A 43 1.68 9.11 22.01
CA VAL A 43 2.16 7.76 21.71
C VAL A 43 1.62 6.81 22.75
N GLU A 44 0.95 5.78 22.29
CA GLU A 44 0.68 4.61 23.10
C GLU A 44 1.94 3.75 23.19
N VAL A 45 2.43 3.53 24.41
CA VAL A 45 3.61 2.72 24.69
C VAL A 45 3.15 1.31 25.04
N LYS A 46 3.29 0.40 24.08
CA LYS A 46 3.04 -1.03 24.28
C LYS A 46 4.35 -1.75 24.56
N GLU A 47 4.53 -2.30 25.76
CA GLU A 47 5.64 -3.21 26.04
C GLU A 47 5.30 -4.59 25.45
N VAL A 48 5.99 -4.97 24.37
CA VAL A 48 5.84 -6.29 23.77
C VAL A 48 7.01 -7.15 24.21
N GLU A 49 6.71 -8.14 25.05
CA GLU A 49 7.65 -9.19 25.43
C GLU A 49 7.47 -10.39 24.50
N ARG A 50 8.58 -10.97 24.01
CA ARG A 50 8.54 -12.27 23.32
C ARG A 50 9.53 -13.26 23.95
N VAL A 51 9.07 -14.50 24.11
CA VAL A 51 9.85 -15.63 24.64
C VAL A 51 10.16 -16.59 23.49
N GLN A 52 11.38 -17.13 23.48
CA GLN A 52 11.77 -18.14 22.51
C GLN A 52 11.18 -19.50 22.89
N VAL A 53 10.43 -20.10 21.98
CA VAL A 53 9.85 -21.43 22.16
C VAL A 53 10.24 -22.37 21.02
N THR A 54 10.40 -23.63 21.35
CA THR A 54 10.60 -24.74 20.42
C THR A 54 9.27 -25.43 20.17
N VAL A 55 8.91 -25.65 18.90
CA VAL A 55 7.73 -26.45 18.53
C VAL A 55 8.01 -27.93 18.76
N VAL A 56 7.26 -28.57 19.65
CA VAL A 56 7.33 -30.03 19.86
C VAL A 56 6.39 -30.67 18.84
N GLN A 57 6.92 -31.10 17.70
CA GLN A 57 6.17 -32.00 16.81
C GLN A 57 6.07 -33.36 17.49
N SER A 58 4.85 -33.84 17.72
CA SER A 58 4.63 -35.21 18.21
C SER A 58 5.16 -36.19 17.17
N ALA A 59 6.17 -36.96 17.57
CA ALA A 59 6.81 -37.96 16.73
C ALA A 59 5.82 -39.08 16.37
N GLY A 60 5.19 -38.97 15.20
CA GLY A 60 4.66 -40.13 14.48
C GLY A 60 5.84 -40.98 14.02
N ALA A 61 5.82 -42.27 14.37
CA ALA A 61 6.89 -43.22 14.08
C ALA A 61 7.26 -43.20 12.59
N GLY A 62 8.47 -42.72 12.26
CA GLY A 62 9.05 -42.86 10.91
C GLY A 62 9.61 -41.60 10.25
N ALA A 63 9.65 -40.43 10.90
CA ALA A 63 10.29 -39.24 10.34
C ALA A 63 11.65 -38.96 11.01
N ALA A 64 12.70 -38.84 10.19
CA ALA A 64 14.00 -38.31 10.59
C ALA A 64 13.83 -36.97 11.33
N SER A 65 14.67 -36.73 12.34
CA SER A 65 14.68 -35.53 13.20
C SER A 65 14.39 -34.25 12.42
N ALA A 66 13.13 -33.83 12.41
CA ALA A 66 12.73 -32.55 11.85
C ALA A 66 13.32 -31.47 12.77
N ASP A 67 14.18 -30.62 12.20
CA ASP A 67 14.83 -29.54 12.91
C ASP A 67 13.80 -28.75 13.73
N ALA A 68 14.06 -28.65 15.02
CA ALA A 68 13.23 -27.94 15.98
C ALA A 68 13.06 -26.47 15.54
N GLU A 69 11.92 -26.13 14.97
CA GLU A 69 11.62 -24.78 14.50
C GLU A 69 11.55 -23.83 15.71
N LEU A 70 12.47 -22.86 15.76
CA LEU A 70 12.54 -21.87 16.84
C LEU A 70 11.63 -20.69 16.50
N LYS A 71 10.63 -20.39 17.34
CA LYS A 71 9.71 -19.26 17.14
C LYS A 71 9.73 -18.30 18.32
N TRP A 72 9.63 -17.00 18.04
CA TRP A 72 9.46 -15.94 19.04
C TRP A 72 7.97 -15.65 19.21
N VAL A 73 7.44 -16.07 20.34
CA VAL A 73 6.00 -16.16 20.62
C VAL A 73 5.68 -15.32 21.86
N ALA A 74 4.46 -14.80 21.99
CA ALA A 74 4.10 -14.00 23.16
C ALA A 74 4.12 -14.88 24.42
N PRO A 75 4.53 -14.35 25.59
CA PRO A 75 4.59 -15.11 26.84
C PRO A 75 3.28 -15.79 27.25
N THR A 76 2.15 -15.23 26.79
CA THR A 76 0.75 -15.63 27.06
C THR A 76 0.10 -16.44 25.95
N ASP A 77 0.84 -16.86 24.92
CA ASP A 77 0.24 -17.64 23.84
C ASP A 77 -0.33 -18.99 24.35
N PRO A 78 -1.58 -19.33 24.00
CA PRO A 78 -2.28 -20.52 24.54
C PRO A 78 -1.59 -21.84 24.17
N LYS A 79 -0.74 -21.81 23.15
CA LYS A 79 0.04 -22.96 22.66
C LYS A 79 1.25 -23.32 23.53
N ILE A 80 1.64 -22.44 24.46
CA ILE A 80 2.62 -22.74 25.51
C ILE A 80 1.95 -23.56 26.62
N ALA A 81 0.69 -23.26 26.94
CA ALA A 81 -0.09 -23.99 27.94
C ALA A 81 -0.55 -25.38 27.44
N SER A 82 -0.72 -25.56 26.12
CA SER A 82 -1.06 -26.86 25.52
C SER A 82 0.14 -27.81 25.36
N GLY A 83 1.37 -27.38 25.69
CA GLY A 83 2.58 -28.20 25.57
C GLY A 83 3.13 -28.35 24.14
N GLU A 84 2.52 -27.69 23.16
CA GLU A 84 2.96 -27.67 21.76
C GLU A 84 4.21 -26.80 21.56
N TYR A 85 4.41 -25.82 22.45
CA TYR A 85 5.58 -24.95 22.52
C TYR A 85 6.31 -25.13 23.85
N THR A 86 7.56 -25.60 23.83
CA THR A 86 8.41 -25.69 25.04
C THR A 86 9.38 -24.51 25.08
N ARG A 87 9.43 -23.79 26.20
CA ARG A 87 10.37 -22.66 26.38
C ARG A 87 11.81 -23.16 26.34
N VAL A 88 12.68 -22.48 25.59
CA VAL A 88 14.11 -22.81 25.54
C VAL A 88 14.78 -22.33 26.84
N ALA A 89 15.38 -23.25 27.59
CA ALA A 89 16.03 -22.94 28.86
C ALA A 89 17.30 -22.08 28.65
N GLY A 90 17.38 -20.93 29.32
CA GLY A 90 18.59 -20.09 29.34
C GLY A 90 18.58 -18.87 28.40
N VAL A 91 17.51 -18.64 27.64
CA VAL A 91 17.38 -17.44 26.78
C VAL A 91 16.46 -16.42 27.45
N ALA A 92 16.99 -15.22 27.73
CA ALA A 92 16.24 -14.13 28.31
C ALA A 92 15.15 -13.62 27.34
N PRO A 93 13.95 -13.24 27.83
CA PRO A 93 12.92 -12.66 27.00
C PRO A 93 13.42 -11.36 26.35
N ARG A 94 13.05 -11.15 25.09
CA ARG A 94 13.32 -9.88 24.40
C ARG A 94 12.07 -9.02 24.53
N ALA A 95 12.19 -7.95 25.31
CA ALA A 95 11.19 -6.91 25.41
C ALA A 95 11.61 -5.71 24.55
N TRP A 96 10.67 -5.17 23.78
CA TRP A 96 10.84 -3.88 23.14
C TRP A 96 9.54 -3.10 23.25
N THR A 97 9.66 -1.77 23.31
CA THR A 97 8.53 -0.88 23.27
C THR A 97 8.10 -0.69 21.82
N VAL A 98 6.82 -0.91 21.55
CA VAL A 98 6.18 -0.51 20.29
C VAL A 98 5.42 0.76 20.57
N GLU A 99 5.86 1.83 19.91
CA GLU A 99 5.23 3.14 19.97
C GLU A 99 4.26 3.29 18.80
N SER A 100 2.96 3.37 19.08
CA SER A 100 1.94 3.72 18.07
C SER A 100 1.48 5.16 18.25
N LEU A 101 1.43 5.89 17.13
CA LEU A 101 0.83 7.22 17.07
C LEU A 101 -0.68 7.10 17.32
N VAL A 102 -1.17 7.79 18.35
CA VAL A 102 -2.61 7.89 18.63
C VAL A 102 -3.08 9.30 18.31
N PRO A 103 -4.20 9.46 17.57
CA PRO A 103 -4.81 10.77 17.34
C PRO A 103 -5.04 11.52 18.65
N ALA A 104 -4.81 12.84 18.66
CA ALA A 104 -4.83 13.64 19.89
C ALA A 104 -6.15 13.51 20.69
N LYS A 105 -7.27 13.30 20.00
CA LYS A 105 -8.59 13.08 20.59
C LYS A 105 -8.72 11.74 21.30
N GLU A 106 -8.20 10.67 20.69
CA GLU A 106 -8.20 9.32 21.28
C GLU A 106 -7.21 9.23 22.44
N ALA A 107 -6.05 9.87 22.30
CA ALA A 107 -5.06 10.00 23.36
C ALA A 107 -5.62 10.73 24.59
N ALA A 108 -6.36 11.82 24.40
CA ALA A 108 -7.03 12.52 25.49
C ALA A 108 -8.07 11.63 26.20
N MET A 109 -8.87 10.86 25.45
CA MET A 109 -9.83 9.92 26.03
C MET A 109 -9.15 8.78 26.81
N MET A 110 -8.05 8.24 26.28
CA MET A 110 -7.26 7.20 26.93
C MET A 110 -6.57 7.71 28.20
N MET A 111 -6.06 8.94 28.19
CA MET A 111 -5.52 9.60 29.38
C MET A 111 -6.60 9.79 30.45
N THR A 112 -7.79 10.28 30.07
CA THR A 112 -8.90 10.44 31.04
C THR A 112 -9.44 9.11 31.55
N ALA A 113 -9.47 8.07 30.73
CA ALA A 113 -9.91 6.73 31.13
C ALA A 113 -8.92 6.10 32.11
N ARG A 114 -7.63 6.31 31.89
CA ARG A 114 -6.57 5.87 32.79
C ARG A 114 -6.54 6.67 34.09
N ASP A 115 -6.75 7.98 34.03
CA ASP A 115 -6.90 8.84 35.22
C ASP A 115 -8.16 8.46 36.03
N ALA A 116 -9.19 7.92 35.37
CA ALA A 116 -10.36 7.33 36.00
C ALA A 116 -10.12 5.91 36.59
N GLY A 117 -8.89 5.38 36.50
CA GLY A 117 -8.48 4.13 37.12
C GLY A 117 -8.57 2.88 36.23
N ASP A 118 -8.82 3.02 34.93
CA ASP A 118 -8.82 1.89 34.00
C ASP A 118 -7.39 1.53 33.56
N LEU A 119 -6.87 0.42 34.10
CA LEU A 119 -5.53 -0.11 33.78
C LEU A 119 -5.51 -1.00 32.53
N THR A 120 -6.66 -1.21 31.87
CA THR A 120 -6.72 -1.92 30.58
C THR A 120 -6.28 -1.05 29.40
N VAL A 121 -6.21 0.27 29.62
CA VAL A 121 -5.78 1.27 28.64
C VAL A 121 -4.27 1.47 28.73
N GLU A 122 -3.56 1.27 27.62
CA GLU A 122 -2.10 1.36 27.55
C GLU A 122 -1.60 2.79 27.85
N ARG A 123 -0.30 2.95 28.17
CA ARG A 123 0.24 4.25 28.60
C ARG A 123 0.38 5.17 27.41
N VAL A 124 -0.37 6.27 27.42
CA VAL A 124 -0.21 7.32 26.43
C VAL A 124 0.75 8.38 26.97
N GLU A 125 1.83 8.64 26.24
CA GLU A 125 2.83 9.65 26.58
C GLU A 125 2.94 10.71 25.46
N PRO A 126 3.17 11.99 25.81
CA PRO A 126 3.48 13.01 24.82
C PRO A 126 4.88 12.75 24.24
N SER A 127 4.97 12.52 22.93
CA SER A 127 6.24 12.33 22.23
C SER A 127 6.63 13.61 21.48
N ALA A 128 7.78 14.18 21.87
CA ALA A 128 8.33 15.37 21.24
C ALA A 128 8.73 15.12 19.77
N ILE A 129 9.19 13.91 19.45
CA ILE A 129 9.60 13.52 18.09
C ILE A 129 8.39 13.45 17.17
N ASN A 130 7.31 12.84 17.64
CA ASN A 130 6.07 12.74 16.86
C ASN A 130 5.36 14.07 16.72
N THR A 131 5.39 14.89 17.77
CA THR A 131 4.95 16.28 17.69
C THR A 131 5.70 17.01 16.58
N PHE A 132 7.02 16.95 16.58
CA PHE A 132 7.84 17.57 15.54
C PHE A 132 7.53 17.00 14.14
N GLY A 133 7.28 15.70 14.03
CA GLY A 133 6.85 15.04 12.80
C GLY A 133 5.52 15.58 12.25
N ILE A 134 4.50 15.77 13.11
CA ILE A 134 3.20 16.34 12.73
C ILE A 134 3.38 17.77 12.21
N TRP A 135 4.20 18.58 12.88
CA TRP A 135 4.52 19.94 12.43
C TRP A 135 5.21 19.96 11.07
N ILE A 136 6.22 19.12 10.86
CA ILE A 136 6.89 18.99 9.56
C ILE A 136 5.87 18.57 8.48
N ALA A 137 5.03 17.58 8.76
CA ALA A 137 4.02 17.09 7.83
C ALA A 137 2.97 18.16 7.49
N ALA A 138 2.54 18.97 8.47
CA ALA A 138 1.65 20.11 8.24
C ALA A 138 2.30 21.16 7.34
N PHE A 139 3.56 21.52 7.59
CA PHE A 139 4.26 22.49 6.75
C PHE A 139 4.52 22.01 5.33
N LEU A 140 4.84 20.73 5.15
CA LEU A 140 4.96 20.11 3.82
C LEU A 140 3.61 20.11 3.09
N THR A 141 2.52 19.80 3.79
CA THR A 141 1.15 19.82 3.23
C THR A 141 0.74 21.23 2.81
N LEU A 142 0.97 22.23 3.66
CA LEU A 142 0.77 23.65 3.32
C LEU A 142 1.69 24.09 2.16
N GLY A 143 2.91 23.54 2.10
CA GLY A 143 3.84 23.79 1.01
C GLY A 143 3.32 23.31 -0.34
N ILE A 144 2.65 22.15 -0.36
CA ILE A 144 1.97 21.63 -1.56
C ILE A 144 0.77 22.52 -1.91
N PHE A 145 -0.04 22.93 -0.93
CA PHE A 145 -1.18 23.83 -1.18
C PHE A 145 -0.77 25.23 -1.64
N SER A 146 0.46 25.69 -1.33
CA SER A 146 0.98 26.94 -1.86
C SER A 146 1.02 27.00 -3.40
N PHE A 147 1.01 25.85 -4.09
CA PHE A 147 0.89 25.80 -5.55
C PHE A 147 -0.35 26.56 -6.05
N LEU A 148 -1.46 26.51 -5.30
CA LEU A 148 -2.70 27.18 -5.65
C LEU A 148 -2.54 28.71 -5.74
N TYR A 149 -1.57 29.27 -5.01
CA TYR A 149 -1.32 30.71 -4.93
C TYR A 149 -0.29 31.22 -5.94
N ARG A 150 0.45 30.33 -6.66
CA ARG A 150 1.48 30.52 -7.71
C ARG A 150 2.75 29.69 -7.43
N ASP A 151 3.59 29.48 -8.44
CA ASP A 151 4.93 28.86 -8.34
C ASP A 151 5.85 29.56 -7.32
N ASN A 152 5.80 29.09 -6.07
CA ASN A 152 6.62 29.55 -4.95
C ASN A 152 7.86 28.62 -4.78
N PRO A 153 9.07 29.15 -4.49
CA PRO A 153 10.20 28.32 -4.07
C PRO A 153 9.87 27.27 -3.00
N TRP A 154 8.97 27.60 -2.06
CA TRP A 154 8.54 26.68 -1.01
C TRP A 154 7.84 25.42 -1.55
N TYR A 155 6.99 25.57 -2.56
CA TYR A 155 6.35 24.45 -3.25
C TYR A 155 7.39 23.52 -3.88
N LYS A 156 8.40 24.08 -4.58
CA LYS A 156 9.45 23.27 -5.23
C LYS A 156 10.28 22.47 -4.25
N VAL A 157 10.56 23.02 -3.06
CA VAL A 157 11.24 22.29 -2.00
C VAL A 157 10.37 21.12 -1.53
N ALA A 158 9.10 21.38 -1.19
CA ALA A 158 8.18 20.32 -0.76
C ALA A 158 8.01 19.22 -1.82
N GLU A 159 7.88 19.59 -3.10
CA GLU A 159 7.82 18.67 -4.24
C GLU A 159 9.10 17.83 -4.37
N SER A 160 10.28 18.45 -4.31
CA SER A 160 11.55 17.73 -4.40
C SER A 160 11.78 16.77 -3.23
N VAL A 161 11.37 17.15 -2.02
CA VAL A 161 11.44 16.28 -0.83
C VAL A 161 10.48 15.11 -0.97
N LEU A 162 9.25 15.34 -1.40
CA LEU A 162 8.25 14.28 -1.61
C LEU A 162 8.73 13.24 -2.63
N ILE A 163 9.23 13.71 -3.78
CA ILE A 163 9.74 12.84 -4.84
C ILE A 163 11.03 12.13 -4.40
N GLY A 164 11.93 12.83 -3.69
CA GLY A 164 13.17 12.26 -3.17
C GLY A 164 12.94 11.16 -2.13
N VAL A 165 12.08 11.40 -1.13
CA VAL A 165 11.78 10.43 -0.06
C VAL A 165 11.07 9.20 -0.62
N SER A 166 10.12 9.39 -1.54
CA SER A 166 9.45 8.24 -2.18
C SER A 166 10.41 7.39 -3.00
N ALA A 167 11.29 8.01 -3.80
CA ALA A 167 12.32 7.28 -4.54
C ALA A 167 13.32 6.56 -3.61
N ALA A 168 13.74 7.21 -2.51
CA ALA A 168 14.64 6.64 -1.53
C ALA A 168 14.01 5.43 -0.80
N TYR A 169 12.74 5.52 -0.39
CA TYR A 169 12.02 4.42 0.23
C TYR A 169 12.00 3.18 -0.67
N TRP A 170 11.62 3.35 -1.93
CA TRP A 170 11.60 2.25 -2.89
C TRP A 170 13.00 1.66 -3.13
N MET A 171 14.04 2.49 -3.18
CA MET A 171 15.42 2.04 -3.34
C MET A 171 15.89 1.19 -2.15
N ILE A 172 15.66 1.67 -0.92
CA ILE A 172 16.07 0.96 0.30
C ILE A 172 15.28 -0.34 0.44
N ASN A 173 13.96 -0.29 0.22
CA ASN A 173 13.13 -1.48 0.29
C ASN A 173 13.56 -2.51 -0.75
N ALA A 174 13.78 -2.13 -2.01
CA ALA A 174 14.26 -3.04 -3.05
C ALA A 174 15.66 -3.60 -2.75
N PHE A 175 16.54 -2.80 -2.12
CA PHE A 175 17.86 -3.26 -1.71
C PHE A 175 17.75 -4.42 -0.72
N TRP A 176 16.98 -4.24 0.37
CA TRP A 176 16.86 -5.26 1.41
C TRP A 176 15.93 -6.42 1.04
N SER A 177 14.83 -6.17 0.34
CA SER A 177 13.85 -7.21 0.00
C SER A 177 14.20 -8.02 -1.26
N THR A 178 14.95 -7.44 -2.19
CA THR A 178 15.21 -8.07 -3.49
C THR A 178 16.69 -8.28 -3.73
N LEU A 179 17.54 -7.26 -3.53
CA LEU A 179 18.97 -7.34 -3.86
C LEU A 179 19.73 -8.26 -2.90
N VAL A 180 19.52 -8.09 -1.58
CA VAL A 180 20.17 -8.90 -0.55
C VAL A 180 19.85 -10.40 -0.68
N PRO A 181 18.58 -10.84 -0.72
CA PRO A 181 18.30 -12.27 -0.82
C PRO A 181 18.62 -12.87 -2.20
N ASN A 182 18.30 -12.19 -3.31
CA ASN A 182 18.41 -12.82 -4.64
C ASN A 182 19.80 -12.70 -5.28
N LEU A 183 20.57 -11.65 -4.98
CA LEU A 183 21.95 -11.53 -5.47
C LEU A 183 22.94 -11.97 -4.40
N PHE A 184 23.00 -11.28 -3.27
CA PHE A 184 24.03 -11.55 -2.28
C PHE A 184 23.85 -12.94 -1.63
N GLY A 185 22.60 -13.37 -1.41
CA GLY A 185 22.29 -14.72 -0.92
C GLY A 185 22.77 -15.84 -1.84
N ALA A 186 22.72 -15.64 -3.16
CA ALA A 186 23.19 -16.59 -4.16
C ALA A 186 24.70 -16.53 -4.43
N LEU A 187 25.34 -15.36 -4.24
CA LEU A 187 26.78 -15.16 -4.43
C LEU A 187 27.64 -15.54 -3.21
N ALA A 188 27.15 -15.29 -1.98
CA ALA A 188 27.89 -15.54 -0.74
C ALA A 188 26.94 -15.96 0.40
N PRO A 189 26.35 -17.17 0.35
CA PRO A 189 25.31 -17.61 1.28
C PRO A 189 25.77 -17.56 2.75
N THR A 190 27.06 -17.82 3.01
CA THR A 190 27.63 -17.84 4.37
C THR A 190 27.79 -16.44 4.98
N LEU A 191 28.11 -15.41 4.17
CA LEU A 191 28.32 -14.04 4.66
C LEU A 191 26.99 -13.30 4.88
N VAL A 192 26.02 -13.52 4.00
CA VAL A 192 24.69 -12.89 4.11
C VAL A 192 23.91 -13.47 5.29
N ARG A 193 24.06 -14.76 5.58
CA ARG A 193 23.52 -15.39 6.79
C ARG A 193 24.11 -14.80 8.08
N ALA A 194 25.39 -14.42 8.05
CA ALA A 194 26.08 -13.88 9.22
C ALA A 194 25.77 -12.39 9.49
N VAL A 195 25.46 -11.60 8.45
CA VAL A 195 25.39 -10.14 8.56
C VAL A 195 24.01 -9.54 8.25
N ALA A 196 23.24 -10.14 7.33
CA ALA A 196 22.08 -9.47 6.74
C ALA A 196 20.75 -10.20 6.96
N SER A 197 20.69 -11.53 6.86
CA SER A 197 19.45 -12.30 7.08
C SER A 197 19.74 -13.73 7.56
N PRO A 198 19.55 -14.04 8.85
CA PRO A 198 19.81 -15.37 9.42
C PRO A 198 18.94 -16.51 8.88
N ASP A 199 17.83 -16.17 8.20
CA ASP A 199 16.70 -17.07 7.89
C ASP A 199 16.56 -17.39 6.38
N LEU A 200 17.64 -17.28 5.61
CA LEU A 200 17.63 -17.58 4.17
C LEU A 200 17.42 -19.10 3.94
N PRO A 201 16.39 -19.52 3.19
CA PRO A 201 16.22 -20.92 2.80
C PRO A 201 17.37 -21.34 1.86
N VAL A 202 18.07 -22.40 2.23
CA VAL A 202 19.24 -22.89 1.49
C VAL A 202 18.76 -23.80 0.36
N SER A 203 19.00 -23.40 -0.88
CA SER A 203 18.84 -24.28 -2.03
C SER A 203 19.86 -25.44 -1.95
N SER A 204 19.41 -26.64 -2.31
CA SER A 204 20.18 -27.88 -2.29
C SER A 204 21.34 -27.96 -3.31
N SER A 205 21.61 -26.90 -4.09
CA SER A 205 22.70 -26.84 -5.08
C SER A 205 23.37 -25.44 -5.15
N PRO A 206 24.36 -25.14 -4.28
CA PRO A 206 25.00 -23.82 -4.21
C PRO A 206 25.67 -23.34 -5.52
N ASN A 207 26.12 -24.26 -6.38
CA ASN A 207 26.87 -23.91 -7.60
C ASN A 207 25.98 -23.43 -8.76
N SER A 208 24.74 -23.93 -8.86
CA SER A 208 23.79 -23.50 -9.91
C SER A 208 23.28 -22.09 -9.66
N ASP A 209 23.03 -21.79 -8.38
CA ASP A 209 22.45 -20.53 -7.94
C ASP A 209 23.47 -19.40 -8.08
N PHE A 210 24.75 -19.68 -7.82
CA PHE A 210 25.84 -18.76 -8.13
C PHE A 210 25.85 -18.38 -9.61
N TRP A 211 25.80 -19.36 -10.51
CA TRP A 211 25.86 -19.09 -11.96
C TRP A 211 24.62 -18.32 -12.47
N LEU A 212 23.44 -18.62 -11.93
CA LEU A 212 22.21 -17.88 -12.24
C LEU A 212 22.23 -16.45 -11.69
N ALA A 213 22.89 -16.19 -10.55
CA ALA A 213 23.02 -14.86 -9.96
C ALA A 213 24.07 -13.97 -10.65
N VAL A 214 25.03 -14.57 -11.38
CA VAL A 214 26.01 -13.83 -12.19
C VAL A 214 25.33 -12.97 -13.26
N VAL A 215 24.27 -13.48 -13.90
CA VAL A 215 23.53 -12.75 -14.94
C VAL A 215 22.92 -11.43 -14.40
N PRO A 216 22.09 -11.43 -13.33
CA PRO A 216 21.58 -10.20 -12.75
C PRO A 216 22.65 -9.36 -12.05
N LEU A 217 23.78 -9.92 -11.60
CA LEU A 217 24.93 -9.13 -11.12
C LEU A 217 25.56 -8.30 -12.25
N ILE A 218 25.80 -8.91 -13.41
CA ILE A 218 26.35 -8.21 -14.59
C ILE A 218 25.37 -7.11 -15.02
N LEU A 219 24.06 -7.42 -15.09
CA LEU A 219 23.04 -6.43 -15.43
C LEU A 219 22.94 -5.31 -14.38
N GLY A 220 23.11 -5.63 -13.09
CA GLY A 220 23.17 -4.65 -12.01
C GLY A 220 24.36 -3.70 -12.14
N PHE A 221 25.54 -4.22 -12.47
CA PHE A 221 26.73 -3.41 -12.69
C PHE A 221 26.59 -2.52 -13.94
N MET A 222 26.00 -3.04 -15.02
CA MET A 222 25.64 -2.24 -16.21
C MET A 222 24.68 -1.10 -15.87
N LEU A 223 23.79 -1.28 -14.90
CA LEU A 223 22.86 -0.24 -14.45
C LEU A 223 23.56 0.86 -13.64
N LEU A 224 24.63 0.55 -12.90
CA LEU A 224 25.43 1.55 -12.18
C LEU A 224 26.13 2.54 -13.13
N TRP A 225 26.45 2.11 -14.35
CA TRP A 225 27.02 3.01 -15.38
C TRP A 225 26.08 4.15 -15.80
N ARG A 226 24.79 4.06 -15.46
CA ARG A 226 23.83 5.15 -15.65
C ARG A 226 24.14 6.39 -14.79
N LEU A 227 24.84 6.21 -13.66
CA LEU A 227 25.30 7.32 -12.83
C LEU A 227 26.45 8.11 -13.49
N ALA A 228 27.13 7.53 -14.48
CA ALA A 228 28.15 8.21 -15.25
C ALA A 228 27.53 8.95 -16.46
N PRO A 229 27.83 10.25 -16.67
CA PRO A 229 27.20 11.06 -17.72
C PRO A 229 27.48 10.58 -19.15
N LYS A 230 28.49 9.72 -19.34
CA LYS A 230 28.90 9.17 -20.66
C LYS A 230 28.56 7.68 -20.84
N GLY A 231 27.96 7.03 -19.85
CA GLY A 231 27.71 5.57 -19.82
C GLY A 231 26.28 5.13 -20.18
N GLY A 232 25.42 6.07 -20.61
CA GLY A 232 23.98 5.82 -20.75
C GLY A 232 23.61 4.64 -21.67
N TRP A 233 24.40 4.36 -22.70
CA TRP A 233 24.10 3.30 -23.67
C TRP A 233 24.20 1.89 -23.08
N ILE A 234 25.14 1.65 -22.16
CA ILE A 234 25.28 0.33 -21.50
C ILE A 234 24.06 0.03 -20.61
N SER A 235 23.45 1.06 -20.02
CA SER A 235 22.28 0.90 -19.14
C SER A 235 20.98 0.53 -19.88
N ILE A 236 20.97 0.56 -21.22
CA ILE A 236 19.79 0.24 -22.03
C ILE A 236 19.50 -1.28 -22.00
N TRP A 237 20.53 -2.13 -21.95
CA TRP A 237 20.35 -3.58 -21.95
C TRP A 237 19.60 -4.10 -20.71
N PRO A 238 19.98 -3.71 -19.47
CA PRO A 238 19.19 -4.05 -18.29
C PRO A 238 17.75 -3.52 -18.35
N ILE A 239 17.53 -2.30 -18.86
CA ILE A 239 16.19 -1.72 -18.96
C ILE A 239 15.33 -2.49 -19.97
N ALA A 240 15.90 -2.87 -21.11
CA ALA A 240 15.22 -3.68 -22.11
C ALA A 240 14.83 -5.05 -21.55
N PHE A 241 15.72 -5.69 -20.79
CA PHE A 241 15.42 -6.94 -20.09
C PHE A 241 14.27 -6.78 -19.09
N ILE A 242 14.32 -5.76 -18.22
CA ILE A 242 13.27 -5.48 -17.23
C ILE A 242 11.91 -5.24 -17.91
N ILE A 243 11.87 -4.40 -18.94
CA ILE A 243 10.62 -4.10 -19.67
C ILE A 243 10.11 -5.36 -20.38
N GLY A 244 10.98 -6.12 -21.04
CA GLY A 244 10.61 -7.35 -21.74
C GLY A 244 10.02 -8.41 -20.80
N THR A 245 10.69 -8.69 -19.68
CA THR A 245 10.20 -9.64 -18.69
C THR A 245 8.90 -9.16 -18.05
N THR A 246 8.80 -7.88 -17.67
CA THR A 246 7.60 -7.32 -17.05
C THR A 246 6.41 -7.36 -18.01
N ALA A 247 6.61 -6.97 -19.27
CA ALA A 247 5.57 -7.01 -20.29
C ALA A 247 5.13 -8.45 -20.60
N GLY A 248 6.07 -9.39 -20.70
CA GLY A 248 5.78 -10.80 -20.90
C GLY A 248 4.94 -11.40 -19.76
N LEU A 249 5.37 -11.17 -18.51
CA LEU A 249 4.63 -11.64 -17.33
C LEU A 249 3.24 -10.99 -17.22
N LYS A 250 3.12 -9.69 -17.47
CA LYS A 250 1.82 -9.00 -17.45
C LYS A 250 0.89 -9.45 -18.57
N LEU A 251 1.42 -9.78 -19.74
CA LEU A 251 0.62 -10.31 -20.84
C LEU A 251 0.03 -11.68 -20.45
N VAL A 252 0.88 -12.60 -19.97
CA VAL A 252 0.41 -13.93 -19.56
C VAL A 252 -0.57 -13.83 -18.39
N SER A 253 -0.21 -13.07 -17.34
CA SER A 253 -1.09 -12.84 -16.19
C SER A 253 -2.41 -12.16 -16.57
N GLY A 254 -2.39 -11.19 -17.50
CA GLY A 254 -3.61 -10.52 -17.95
C GLY A 254 -4.53 -11.44 -18.76
N ILE A 255 -3.97 -12.34 -19.57
CA ILE A 255 -4.77 -13.33 -20.29
C ILE A 255 -5.32 -14.40 -19.34
N GLU A 256 -4.48 -14.95 -18.47
CA GLU A 256 -4.87 -16.05 -17.60
C GLU A 256 -5.78 -15.60 -16.45
N ALA A 257 -5.49 -14.45 -15.82
CA ALA A 257 -6.29 -13.97 -14.70
C ALA A 257 -7.46 -13.11 -15.17
N ASP A 258 -7.20 -12.04 -15.93
CA ASP A 258 -8.24 -11.04 -16.21
C ASP A 258 -9.22 -11.52 -17.29
N LEU A 259 -8.74 -12.06 -18.42
CA LEU A 259 -9.64 -12.55 -19.47
C LEU A 259 -10.40 -13.80 -19.05
N MET A 260 -9.74 -14.74 -18.36
CA MET A 260 -10.42 -15.93 -17.84
C MET A 260 -11.46 -15.54 -16.78
N ALA A 261 -11.13 -14.66 -15.83
CA ALA A 261 -12.08 -14.20 -14.83
C ALA A 261 -13.26 -13.46 -15.47
N GLN A 262 -13.02 -12.64 -16.49
CA GLN A 262 -14.10 -11.98 -17.24
C GLN A 262 -14.96 -13.00 -17.98
N ALA A 263 -14.37 -14.01 -18.64
CA ALA A 263 -15.13 -15.07 -19.32
C ALA A 263 -15.98 -15.87 -18.34
N VAL A 264 -15.43 -16.29 -17.20
CA VAL A 264 -16.15 -17.01 -16.15
C VAL A 264 -17.24 -16.13 -15.54
N ALA A 265 -16.99 -14.84 -15.32
CA ALA A 265 -17.98 -13.89 -14.82
C ALA A 265 -19.18 -13.71 -15.78
N THR A 266 -18.98 -13.92 -17.09
CA THR A 266 -20.09 -13.94 -18.06
C THR A 266 -20.85 -15.26 -18.12
N MET A 267 -20.33 -16.35 -17.51
CA MET A 267 -21.02 -17.64 -17.38
C MET A 267 -21.91 -17.72 -16.12
N GLN A 268 -22.55 -16.61 -15.74
CA GLN A 268 -23.52 -16.62 -14.65
C GLN A 268 -24.88 -17.18 -15.09
N PRO A 269 -25.59 -17.93 -14.22
CA PRO A 269 -26.92 -18.43 -14.55
C PRO A 269 -27.89 -17.27 -14.76
N LEU A 270 -28.64 -17.33 -15.86
CA LEU A 270 -29.63 -16.29 -16.23
C LEU A 270 -30.80 -16.22 -15.25
N VAL A 271 -31.10 -17.31 -14.55
CA VAL A 271 -32.11 -17.38 -13.50
C VAL A 271 -31.39 -17.69 -12.19
N VAL A 272 -31.25 -16.67 -11.35
CA VAL A 272 -30.60 -16.78 -10.04
C VAL A 272 -31.66 -17.16 -9.02
N LEU A 273 -31.49 -18.31 -8.37
CA LEU A 273 -32.39 -18.79 -7.32
C LEU A 273 -31.97 -18.24 -5.95
N ASN A 274 -32.93 -17.89 -5.10
CA ASN A 274 -32.64 -17.39 -3.76
C ASN A 274 -31.89 -18.45 -2.93
N PRO A 275 -30.76 -18.10 -2.27
CA PRO A 275 -30.02 -19.01 -1.40
C PRO A 275 -30.83 -19.52 -0.20
N ALA A 276 -31.85 -18.77 0.22
CA ALA A 276 -32.68 -19.11 1.39
C ALA A 276 -33.61 -20.32 1.16
N ASP A 277 -33.95 -20.62 -0.10
CA ASP A 277 -34.89 -21.70 -0.45
C ASP A 277 -34.19 -22.94 -1.05
N SER A 278 -32.86 -22.90 -1.18
CA SER A 278 -32.07 -23.97 -1.84
C SER A 278 -31.72 -25.14 -0.91
N ALA A 279 -31.93 -25.02 0.41
CA ALA A 279 -31.66 -26.08 1.37
C ALA A 279 -32.80 -27.13 1.46
N THR A 280 -33.99 -26.83 0.94
CA THR A 280 -35.18 -27.71 1.02
C THR A 280 -35.92 -27.90 -0.31
N ALA A 281 -35.41 -27.37 -1.43
CA ALA A 281 -35.99 -27.58 -2.75
C ALA A 281 -35.46 -28.86 -3.40
N THR A 282 -36.06 -29.99 -3.04
CA THR A 282 -35.97 -31.25 -3.78
C THR A 282 -36.34 -31.00 -5.24
N ALA A 283 -35.53 -31.50 -6.16
CA ALA A 283 -35.44 -31.17 -7.59
C ALA A 283 -36.64 -31.58 -8.47
N SER A 284 -37.89 -31.34 -8.05
CA SER A 284 -39.08 -31.82 -8.78
C SER A 284 -40.21 -30.81 -8.93
N SER A 285 -40.03 -29.53 -8.59
CA SER A 285 -41.04 -28.50 -8.90
C SER A 285 -40.38 -27.14 -9.12
N PHE A 286 -40.53 -26.61 -10.33
CA PHE A 286 -40.16 -25.24 -10.67
C PHE A 286 -41.09 -24.28 -9.92
N SER A 287 -40.63 -23.71 -8.81
CA SER A 287 -41.37 -22.71 -8.03
C SER A 287 -40.98 -21.30 -8.47
N PHE A 288 -41.94 -20.53 -8.99
CA PHE A 288 -41.74 -19.14 -9.39
C PHE A 288 -41.30 -18.22 -8.23
N SER A 289 -41.56 -18.61 -6.98
CA SER A 289 -41.18 -17.85 -5.78
C SER A 289 -39.70 -17.99 -5.40
N ALA A 290 -39.01 -19.02 -5.89
CA ALA A 290 -37.59 -19.25 -5.61
C ALA A 290 -36.67 -18.41 -6.51
N ILE A 291 -37.23 -17.67 -7.48
CA ILE A 291 -36.48 -16.83 -8.41
C ILE A 291 -36.16 -15.50 -7.73
N SER A 292 -34.87 -15.20 -7.57
CA SER A 292 -34.44 -13.86 -7.20
C SER A 292 -34.66 -12.93 -8.41
N PHE A 293 -35.67 -12.08 -8.33
CA PHE A 293 -36.02 -11.17 -9.44
C PHE A 293 -34.87 -10.21 -9.74
N TRP A 294 -34.29 -9.59 -8.70
CA TRP A 294 -33.17 -8.66 -8.85
C TRP A 294 -31.87 -9.33 -9.31
N GLY A 295 -31.56 -10.54 -8.83
CA GLY A 295 -30.37 -11.29 -9.25
C GLY A 295 -30.46 -11.72 -10.71
N SER A 296 -31.63 -12.22 -11.13
CA SER A 296 -31.87 -12.63 -12.52
C SER A 296 -31.85 -11.43 -13.48
N ILE A 297 -32.39 -10.27 -13.09
CA ILE A 297 -32.25 -9.03 -13.88
C ILE A 297 -30.78 -8.64 -14.04
N GLY A 298 -29.99 -8.71 -12.97
CA GLY A 298 -28.55 -8.44 -13.02
C GLY A 298 -27.82 -9.30 -14.05
N SER A 299 -28.06 -10.63 -14.01
CA SER A 299 -27.47 -11.58 -14.98
C SER A 299 -27.94 -11.35 -16.41
N VAL A 300 -29.22 -11.00 -16.62
CA VAL A 300 -29.74 -10.70 -17.97
C VAL A 300 -29.13 -9.40 -18.50
N VAL A 301 -29.04 -8.37 -17.66
CA VAL A 301 -28.45 -7.08 -18.03
C VAL A 301 -26.96 -7.23 -18.36
N SER A 302 -26.21 -8.08 -17.63
CA SER A 302 -24.80 -8.33 -17.93
C SER A 302 -24.61 -9.04 -19.27
N VAL A 303 -25.39 -10.10 -19.54
CA VAL A 303 -25.34 -10.83 -20.82
C VAL A 303 -25.73 -9.92 -22.00
N VAL A 304 -26.83 -9.18 -21.88
CA VAL A 304 -27.28 -8.22 -22.90
C VAL A 304 -26.23 -7.12 -23.11
N GLY A 305 -25.65 -6.60 -22.02
CA GLY A 305 -24.59 -5.60 -22.07
C GLY A 305 -23.36 -6.10 -22.83
N VAL A 306 -22.86 -7.29 -22.51
CA VAL A 306 -21.68 -7.88 -23.16
C VAL A 306 -21.93 -8.13 -24.65
N LEU A 307 -23.05 -8.76 -25.01
CA LEU A 307 -23.39 -9.02 -26.41
C LEU A 307 -23.56 -7.72 -27.22
N SER A 308 -24.17 -6.71 -26.60
CA SER A 308 -24.39 -5.40 -27.22
C SER A 308 -23.08 -4.63 -27.43
N VAL A 309 -22.15 -4.67 -26.47
CA VAL A 309 -20.81 -4.07 -26.60
C VAL A 309 -19.93 -4.81 -27.61
N LEU A 310 -19.97 -6.15 -27.63
CA LEU A 310 -19.27 -6.93 -28.65
C LEU A 310 -19.78 -6.61 -30.06
N THR A 311 -21.10 -6.45 -30.21
CA THR A 311 -21.72 -6.05 -31.48
C THR A 311 -21.22 -4.66 -31.93
N TYR A 312 -21.01 -3.73 -30.99
CA TYR A 312 -20.47 -2.39 -31.29
C TYR A 312 -19.01 -2.42 -31.75
N PHE A 313 -18.16 -3.27 -31.17
CA PHE A 313 -16.75 -3.39 -31.57
C PHE A 313 -16.52 -4.32 -32.78
N PHE A 314 -17.56 -4.99 -33.26
CA PHE A 314 -17.45 -5.89 -34.39
C PHE A 314 -17.35 -5.09 -35.71
N PHE A 315 -16.12 -4.72 -36.09
CA PHE A 315 -15.84 -3.92 -37.29
C PHE A 315 -16.18 -4.62 -38.61
N SER A 316 -16.38 -5.94 -38.61
CA SER A 316 -16.62 -6.73 -39.82
C SER A 316 -18.07 -6.74 -40.31
N LEU A 317 -19.02 -6.10 -39.61
CA LEU A 317 -20.42 -5.99 -40.05
C LEU A 317 -20.81 -4.53 -40.32
N GLU A 318 -21.50 -4.30 -41.44
CA GLU A 318 -22.13 -2.99 -41.70
C GLU A 318 -23.20 -2.71 -40.64
N HIS A 319 -23.07 -1.60 -39.93
CA HIS A 319 -23.98 -1.19 -38.85
C HIS A 319 -25.32 -0.63 -39.38
N LYS A 320 -26.04 -1.39 -40.21
CA LYS A 320 -27.36 -1.03 -40.75
C LYS A 320 -28.46 -1.88 -40.09
N GLY A 321 -29.64 -1.29 -39.91
CA GLY A 321 -30.83 -2.00 -39.39
C GLY A 321 -30.78 -2.37 -37.90
N ALA A 322 -31.16 -3.60 -37.55
CA ALA A 322 -31.28 -4.08 -36.17
C ALA A 322 -29.93 -4.18 -35.43
N VAL A 323 -28.86 -4.51 -36.16
CA VAL A 323 -27.49 -4.56 -35.64
C VAL A 323 -27.02 -3.18 -35.19
N GLY A 324 -27.34 -2.13 -35.95
CA GLY A 324 -27.01 -0.74 -35.59
C GLY A 324 -27.75 -0.24 -34.33
N LYS A 325 -28.99 -0.67 -34.10
CA LYS A 325 -29.74 -0.36 -32.87
C LYS A 325 -29.16 -1.08 -31.66
N THR A 326 -28.77 -2.34 -31.82
CA THR A 326 -28.13 -3.14 -30.76
C THR A 326 -26.75 -2.59 -30.40
N ALA A 327 -25.97 -2.16 -31.39
CA ALA A 327 -24.69 -1.49 -31.15
C ALA A 327 -24.83 -0.15 -30.41
N ARG A 328 -25.93 0.60 -30.64
CA ARG A 328 -26.20 1.87 -29.92
C ARG A 328 -26.42 1.65 -28.43
N VAL A 329 -27.07 0.55 -28.05
CA VAL A 329 -27.21 0.17 -26.63
C VAL A 329 -25.81 -0.10 -26.04
N GLY A 330 -24.91 -0.72 -26.80
CA GLY A 330 -23.55 -1.02 -26.37
C GLY A 330 -22.74 0.26 -26.12
N VAL A 331 -22.94 1.29 -26.94
CA VAL A 331 -22.35 2.62 -26.70
C VAL A 331 -22.80 3.20 -25.37
N TRP A 332 -24.07 3.04 -25.00
CA TRP A 332 -24.57 3.52 -23.70
C TRP A 332 -23.93 2.76 -22.54
N PHE A 333 -23.81 1.43 -22.64
CA PHE A 333 -23.09 0.62 -21.66
C PHE A 333 -21.62 1.05 -21.52
N LEU A 334 -20.94 1.34 -22.63
CA LEU A 334 -19.57 1.86 -22.62
C LEU A 334 -19.48 3.23 -21.96
N MET A 335 -20.39 4.16 -22.28
CA MET A 335 -20.42 5.48 -21.66
C MET A 335 -20.63 5.41 -20.14
N ILE A 336 -21.50 4.53 -19.67
CA ILE A 336 -21.77 4.36 -18.23
C ILE A 336 -20.55 3.74 -17.51
N THR A 337 -19.98 2.67 -18.07
CA THR A 337 -18.82 1.99 -17.48
C THR A 337 -17.57 2.86 -17.46
N PHE A 338 -17.25 3.53 -18.57
CA PHE A 338 -16.16 4.52 -18.60
C PHE A 338 -16.47 5.72 -17.71
N GLY A 339 -17.71 6.20 -17.67
CA GLY A 339 -18.14 7.28 -16.77
C GLY A 339 -17.92 6.94 -15.30
N SER A 340 -18.23 5.71 -14.89
CA SER A 340 -17.93 5.18 -13.54
C SER A 340 -16.43 5.13 -13.27
N ALA A 341 -15.63 4.62 -14.22
CA ALA A 341 -14.18 4.55 -14.08
C ALA A 341 -13.55 5.96 -13.94
N PHE A 342 -13.97 6.93 -14.76
CA PHE A 342 -13.54 8.32 -14.61
C PHE A 342 -14.00 8.90 -13.26
N GLY A 343 -15.25 8.63 -12.85
CA GLY A 343 -15.80 9.07 -11.56
C GLY A 343 -14.98 8.57 -10.36
N LEU A 344 -14.56 7.30 -10.36
CA LEU A 344 -13.71 6.72 -9.32
C LEU A 344 -12.37 7.47 -9.19
N THR A 345 -11.76 7.86 -10.31
CA THR A 345 -10.49 8.61 -10.26
C THR A 345 -10.68 10.04 -9.72
N VAL A 346 -11.80 10.69 -10.04
CA VAL A 346 -12.13 12.02 -9.51
C VAL A 346 -12.42 11.95 -8.02
N MET A 347 -13.24 10.97 -7.60
CA MET A 347 -13.53 10.73 -6.20
C MET A 347 -12.25 10.44 -5.42
N GLY A 348 -11.37 9.59 -5.94
CA GLY A 348 -10.08 9.30 -5.30
C GLY A 348 -9.23 10.55 -5.05
N ARG A 349 -9.18 11.49 -6.01
CA ARG A 349 -8.46 12.76 -5.83
C ARG A 349 -9.13 13.66 -4.78
N ILE A 350 -10.46 13.74 -4.76
CA ILE A 350 -11.22 14.53 -3.77
C ILE A 350 -11.07 13.92 -2.37
N THR A 351 -11.14 12.60 -2.25
CA THR A 351 -10.92 11.89 -0.98
C THR A 351 -9.51 12.13 -0.45
N LEU A 352 -8.48 12.05 -1.30
CA LEU A 352 -7.11 12.39 -0.88
C LEU A 352 -7.01 13.85 -0.43
N LEU A 353 -7.67 14.78 -1.10
CA LEU A 353 -7.71 16.18 -0.69
C LEU A 353 -8.40 16.36 0.67
N ALA A 354 -9.56 15.71 0.86
CA ALA A 354 -10.30 15.74 2.12
C ALA A 354 -9.47 15.18 3.28
N GLN A 355 -8.78 14.06 3.07
CA GLN A 355 -7.85 13.48 4.06
C GLN A 355 -6.73 14.46 4.45
N ARG A 356 -6.23 15.28 3.50
CA ARG A 356 -5.22 16.30 3.83
C ARG A 356 -5.80 17.49 4.60
N PHE A 357 -7.05 17.86 4.36
CA PHE A 357 -7.74 18.85 5.18
C PHE A 357 -8.06 18.32 6.59
N GLU A 358 -8.51 17.08 6.70
CA GLU A 358 -8.74 16.40 7.98
C GLU A 358 -7.46 16.36 8.81
N PHE A 359 -6.33 15.97 8.21
CA PHE A 359 -5.03 16.03 8.88
C PHE A 359 -4.67 17.44 9.38
N LEU A 360 -4.92 18.49 8.58
CA LEU A 360 -4.61 19.86 9.00
C LEU A 360 -5.53 20.37 10.11
N PHE A 361 -6.82 20.06 10.06
CA PHE A 361 -7.80 20.58 11.02
C PHE A 361 -7.88 19.76 12.31
N THR A 362 -7.83 18.43 12.20
CA THR A 362 -7.97 17.51 13.33
C THR A 362 -6.62 17.23 13.96
N ASP A 363 -5.64 16.74 13.20
CA ASP A 363 -4.36 16.28 13.77
C ASP A 363 -3.40 17.44 14.08
N TRP A 364 -3.40 18.49 13.26
CA TRP A 364 -2.49 19.63 13.43
C TRP A 364 -3.10 20.77 14.28
N LEU A 365 -4.27 21.29 13.89
CA LEU A 365 -4.93 22.42 14.55
C LEU A 365 -5.82 22.02 15.74
N ASN A 366 -6.18 20.74 15.87
CA ASN A 366 -7.05 20.22 16.94
C ASN A 366 -8.38 20.99 17.09
N ILE A 367 -9.00 21.35 15.97
CA ILE A 367 -10.28 22.09 15.91
C ILE A 367 -11.46 21.22 15.46
N GLY A 368 -11.29 19.89 15.39
CA GLY A 368 -12.24 18.92 14.81
C GLY A 368 -12.90 17.94 15.80
#